data_AF-A0A5F1YAH0-F1
#
_entry.id   AF-A0A5F1YAH0-F1
#
_cell.length_a   1.000
_cell.length_b   1.000
_cell.length_c   1.000
_cell.angle_alpha   90.00
_cell.angle_beta   90.00
_cell.angle_gamma   90.00
#
_symmetry.space_group_name_H-M   'P 1'
#
loop_
_entity.id
_entity.type
_entity.pdbx_description
1 polymer ?
#
loop_
_entity_poly.entity_id
_entity_poly.type
_entity_poly.pdbx_seq_one_letter_code
_entity_poly.pdbx_strand_id
1 'polypeptide(L)'
;MRFFSERTGFSRNGIFTGFLALFILCLFFFDLRFLSRHYDWDAIVYAYNINSDLLWRIFYNPHHLGFESTGYLYLKLWREWFGKESVMFGLRLRILCSALLFLFFFIWMYRKIYADTLGAFILGLAVHCSQAFWFYAQHNDTPLIHSCLTASLYLLCVYYARKGHSPFSISVLFFVQLWSVYFHQTDVLFLPLVPVSMFCSPTWKGGDFSFSKKLRFSLTYCFVLVGILTLSYLYVGFIVLNRNLSAPLDSERNFANWLFLYATKDKWGNSPDSKNYVLNFYRGIGDAFLNFEGVKNGLRVRWNDWNSRETVPYNLNLVFWISVLSVFLINIRTIWKKFRPEVLLFAFWLVPSIVFYTWWEGYFFEFWVGTSIGMILLAALCFQSLERNSLRYGSRAVAHTILIVWVTLLFLVNFGYSTYPRSVKKSVSYIEGIEFKLDSILPETVYPPETESRKNGLWEP
;
A
#
# COMPACT_ATOMS: atom_id res chain seq x y z
N MET A 1 -30.87 5.42 37.52
CA MET A 1 -29.96 6.58 37.60
C MET A 1 -29.10 6.64 36.35
N ARG A 2 -29.43 7.54 35.41
CA ARG A 2 -28.56 7.91 34.28
C ARG A 2 -27.55 8.92 34.80
N PHE A 3 -26.31 8.49 35.05
CA PHE A 3 -25.23 9.43 35.33
C PHE A 3 -24.68 10.00 34.02
N PHE A 4 -24.81 11.32 33.90
CA PHE A 4 -24.10 12.16 32.95
C PHE A 4 -22.60 11.85 32.94
N SER A 5 -22.05 11.55 31.76
CA SER A 5 -20.61 11.53 31.50
C SER A 5 -20.33 11.98 30.07
N GLU A 6 -20.84 13.15 29.68
CA GLU A 6 -20.48 13.78 28.40
C GLU A 6 -19.22 14.67 28.51
N ARG A 7 -18.73 14.97 29.73
CA ARG A 7 -17.51 15.77 29.94
C ARG A 7 -16.18 14.99 29.84
N THR A 8 -16.19 13.67 29.68
CA THR A 8 -14.96 12.82 29.67
C THR A 8 -14.55 12.32 28.28
N GLY A 9 -15.34 12.61 27.24
CA GLY A 9 -15.07 12.16 25.87
C GLY A 9 -13.85 12.82 25.23
N PHE A 10 -13.56 14.08 25.59
CA PHE A 10 -12.44 14.84 25.04
C PHE A 10 -11.09 14.34 25.57
N SER A 11 -10.97 14.03 26.87
CA SER A 11 -9.70 13.56 27.46
C SER A 11 -9.28 12.18 26.95
N ARG A 12 -10.21 11.24 26.81
CA ARG A 12 -9.90 9.87 26.34
C ARG A 12 -9.48 9.82 24.86
N ASN A 13 -10.11 10.63 24.01
CA ASN A 13 -9.70 10.71 22.60
C ASN A 13 -8.42 11.51 22.43
N GLY A 14 -8.21 12.58 23.20
CA GLY A 14 -6.95 13.32 23.23
C GLY A 14 -5.77 12.45 23.64
N ILE A 15 -5.90 11.67 24.72
CA ILE A 15 -4.84 10.75 25.19
C ILE A 15 -4.53 9.71 24.12
N PHE A 16 -5.54 9.09 23.49
CA PHE A 16 -5.30 8.11 22.43
C PHE A 16 -4.56 8.74 21.24
N THR A 17 -5.00 9.91 20.77
CA THR A 17 -4.37 10.59 19.64
C THR A 17 -2.93 10.98 19.97
N GLY A 18 -2.66 11.48 21.18
CA GLY A 18 -1.31 11.80 21.64
C GLY A 18 -0.41 10.56 21.71
N PHE A 19 -0.90 9.46 22.27
CA PHE A 19 -0.17 8.18 22.28
C PHE A 19 0.10 7.65 20.88
N LEU A 20 -0.89 7.72 19.98
CA LEU A 20 -0.73 7.30 18.59
C LEU A 20 0.32 8.17 17.87
N ALA A 21 0.32 9.48 18.10
CA ALA A 21 1.34 10.36 17.53
C ALA A 21 2.75 10.00 18.02
N LEU A 22 2.93 9.74 19.31
CA LEU A 22 4.20 9.28 19.88
C LEU A 22 4.63 7.92 19.33
N PHE A 23 3.70 6.97 19.20
CA PHE A 23 3.97 5.67 18.60
C PHE A 23 4.46 5.79 17.15
N ILE A 24 3.78 6.60 16.33
CA ILE A 24 4.18 6.87 14.95
C ILE A 24 5.54 7.59 14.89
N LEU A 25 5.82 8.49 15.83
CA LEU A 25 7.12 9.13 15.96
C LEU A 25 8.24 8.14 16.32
N CYS A 26 7.96 7.15 17.18
CA CYS A 26 8.91 6.07 17.46
C CYS A 26 9.18 5.23 16.21
N LEU A 27 8.14 4.88 15.43
CA LEU A 27 8.31 4.20 14.15
C LEU A 27 9.10 5.04 13.15
N PHE A 28 8.84 6.35 13.09
CA PHE A 28 9.61 7.28 12.25
C PHE A 28 11.10 7.21 12.55
N PHE A 29 11.51 7.33 13.81
CA PHE A 29 12.92 7.27 14.17
C PHE A 29 13.53 5.88 13.92
N PHE A 30 12.75 4.81 14.14
CA PHE A 30 13.16 3.46 13.80
C PHE A 30 13.41 3.31 12.30
N ASP A 31 12.46 3.65 11.45
CA ASP A 31 12.58 3.50 9.99
C ASP A 31 13.62 4.45 9.40
N LEU A 32 13.74 5.66 9.94
CA LEU A 32 14.75 6.62 9.51
C LEU A 32 16.16 6.05 9.69
N ARG A 33 16.40 5.30 10.77
CA ARG A 33 17.67 4.60 11.02
C ARG A 33 17.91 3.47 10.01
N PHE A 34 16.85 2.84 9.52
CA PHE A 34 16.92 1.66 8.64
C PHE A 34 16.47 1.93 7.20
N LEU A 35 16.48 3.19 6.74
CA LEU A 35 16.16 3.52 5.36
C LEU A 35 17.00 2.69 4.38
N SER A 36 16.32 2.12 3.38
CA SER A 36 16.92 1.22 2.38
C SER A 36 18.03 1.91 1.60
N ARG A 37 19.23 1.31 1.57
CA ARG A 37 20.35 1.67 0.70
C ARG A 37 20.47 0.71 -0.48
N HIS A 38 19.38 0.03 -0.80
CA HIS A 38 19.21 -0.73 -2.02
C HIS A 38 18.67 0.21 -3.11
N TYR A 39 19.29 0.18 -4.29
CA TYR A 39 18.87 0.98 -5.44
C TYR A 39 18.58 0.03 -6.61
N ASP A 40 17.32 -0.08 -6.97
CA ASP A 40 16.88 -0.81 -8.16
C ASP A 40 16.61 0.15 -9.32
N TRP A 41 16.21 -0.43 -10.45
CA TRP A 41 15.98 0.32 -11.69
C TRP A 41 14.90 1.40 -11.50
N ASP A 42 13.77 1.04 -10.91
CA ASP A 42 12.62 1.94 -10.72
C ASP A 42 12.97 3.12 -9.82
N ALA A 43 13.59 2.88 -8.66
CA ALA A 43 13.98 3.96 -7.76
C ALA A 43 14.94 4.96 -8.42
N ILE A 44 15.90 4.46 -9.21
CA ILE A 44 16.86 5.31 -9.94
C ILE A 44 16.15 6.11 -11.02
N VAL A 45 15.32 5.48 -11.84
CA VAL A 45 14.65 6.13 -12.97
C VAL A 45 13.67 7.18 -12.49
N TYR A 46 12.84 6.88 -11.50
CA TYR A 46 11.90 7.85 -10.96
C TYR A 46 12.60 9.04 -10.30
N ALA A 47 13.62 8.78 -9.47
CA ALA A 47 14.38 9.86 -8.85
C ALA A 47 15.08 10.72 -9.91
N TYR A 48 15.65 10.12 -10.96
CA TYR A 48 16.27 10.85 -12.06
C TYR A 48 15.27 11.72 -12.84
N ASN A 49 14.09 11.17 -13.17
CA ASN A 49 13.04 11.91 -13.88
C ASN A 49 12.55 13.10 -13.05
N ILE A 50 12.31 12.89 -11.76
CA ILE A 50 11.93 13.93 -10.80
C ILE A 50 13.03 14.99 -10.70
N ASN A 51 14.29 14.58 -10.65
CA ASN A 51 15.45 15.47 -10.53
C ASN A 51 15.71 16.33 -11.77
N SER A 52 15.19 15.92 -12.94
CA SER A 52 15.56 16.50 -14.23
C SER A 52 15.00 17.89 -14.53
N ASP A 53 14.00 18.35 -13.78
CA ASP A 53 13.29 19.61 -14.06
C ASP A 53 12.62 19.68 -15.47
N LEU A 54 12.47 18.54 -16.16
CA LEU A 54 11.86 18.44 -17.49
C LEU A 54 10.45 17.85 -17.40
N LEU A 55 9.44 18.64 -17.78
CA LEU A 55 8.02 18.21 -17.72
C LEU A 55 7.76 16.91 -18.49
N TRP A 56 8.39 16.71 -19.64
CA TRP A 56 8.19 15.50 -20.43
C TRP A 56 8.74 14.23 -19.77
N ARG A 57 9.72 14.36 -18.87
CA ARG A 57 10.23 13.24 -18.04
C ARG A 57 9.32 12.99 -16.84
N ILE A 58 8.86 14.06 -16.20
CA ILE A 58 7.94 14.01 -15.05
C ILE A 58 6.61 13.33 -15.40
N PHE A 59 6.16 13.46 -16.65
CA PHE A 59 4.94 12.81 -17.16
C PHE A 59 5.23 11.70 -18.17
N TYR A 60 6.46 11.16 -18.18
CA TYR A 60 6.85 10.10 -19.11
C TYR A 60 6.00 8.84 -18.88
N ASN A 61 5.78 8.49 -17.61
CA ASN A 61 5.04 7.30 -17.21
C ASN A 61 3.54 7.59 -17.15
N PRO A 62 2.73 7.11 -18.13
CA PRO A 62 1.29 7.40 -18.17
C PRO A 62 0.55 6.85 -16.94
N HIS A 63 1.02 5.74 -16.39
CA HIS A 63 0.34 5.00 -15.33
C HIS A 63 0.62 5.55 -13.92
N HIS A 64 1.56 6.51 -13.80
CA HIS A 64 2.03 7.11 -12.55
C HIS A 64 1.94 8.65 -12.55
N LEU A 65 0.92 9.23 -13.19
CA LEU A 65 0.79 10.69 -13.36
C LEU A 65 1.03 11.50 -12.08
N GLY A 66 0.59 10.99 -10.93
CA GLY A 66 0.71 11.63 -9.62
C GLY A 66 2.03 11.37 -8.91
N PHE A 67 2.74 10.27 -9.20
CA PHE A 67 3.92 9.86 -8.44
C PHE A 67 5.10 10.80 -8.68
N GLU A 68 5.53 10.92 -9.94
CA GLU A 68 6.66 11.77 -10.35
C GLU A 68 6.31 13.25 -10.21
N SER A 69 5.10 13.67 -10.58
CA SER A 69 4.68 15.07 -10.52
C SER A 69 4.60 15.62 -9.09
N THR A 70 4.05 14.87 -8.14
CA THR A 70 4.06 15.30 -6.73
C THR A 70 5.44 15.14 -6.10
N GLY A 71 6.25 14.18 -6.56
CA GLY A 71 7.66 14.07 -6.18
C GLY A 71 8.49 15.27 -6.62
N TYR A 72 8.20 15.80 -7.81
CA TYR A 72 8.81 17.01 -8.33
C TYR A 72 8.49 18.23 -7.49
N LEU A 73 7.22 18.43 -7.14
CA LEU A 73 6.81 19.53 -6.27
C LEU A 73 7.43 19.42 -4.87
N TYR A 74 7.46 18.20 -4.31
CA TYR A 74 8.12 17.94 -3.04
C TYR A 74 9.62 18.24 -3.10
N LEU A 75 10.31 17.78 -4.15
CA LEU A 75 11.76 17.95 -4.28
C LEU A 75 12.15 19.43 -4.42
N LYS A 76 11.31 20.26 -5.05
CA LYS A 76 11.50 21.72 -5.07
C LYS A 76 11.57 22.30 -3.66
N LEU A 77 10.57 21.98 -2.83
CA LEU A 77 10.51 22.43 -1.43
C LEU A 77 11.69 21.86 -0.62
N TRP A 78 12.02 20.59 -0.84
CA TRP A 78 13.15 19.93 -0.18
C TRP A 78 14.48 20.66 -0.45
N ARG A 79 14.74 21.01 -1.72
CA ARG A 79 15.97 21.68 -2.14
C ARG A 79 16.13 23.07 -1.53
N GLU A 80 15.03 23.78 -1.24
CA GLU A 80 15.07 25.08 -0.57
C GLU A 80 15.64 24.99 0.84
N TRP A 81 15.45 23.85 1.53
CA TRP A 81 15.87 23.67 2.91
C TRP A 81 17.16 22.86 3.07
N PHE A 82 17.37 21.86 2.19
CA PHE A 82 18.44 20.87 2.34
C PHE A 82 19.44 20.84 1.18
N GLY A 83 19.25 21.67 0.14
CA GLY A 83 20.14 21.72 -1.02
C GLY A 83 19.94 20.56 -2.01
N LYS A 84 20.88 20.43 -2.97
CA LYS A 84 20.77 19.49 -4.11
C LYS A 84 21.41 18.12 -3.87
N GLU A 85 22.22 17.94 -2.83
CA GLU A 85 23.00 16.73 -2.53
C GLU A 85 22.25 15.74 -1.61
N SER A 86 20.92 15.67 -1.70
CA SER A 86 20.11 14.77 -0.87
C SER A 86 18.79 14.38 -1.54
N VAL A 87 18.82 14.26 -2.86
CA VAL A 87 17.60 14.00 -3.67
C VAL A 87 16.97 12.67 -3.29
N MET A 88 17.75 11.59 -3.36
CA MET A 88 17.24 10.24 -3.09
C MET A 88 16.80 10.07 -1.63
N PHE A 89 17.57 10.61 -0.68
CA PHE A 89 17.19 10.66 0.73
C PHE A 89 15.87 11.41 0.95
N GLY A 90 15.71 12.62 0.38
CA GLY A 90 14.48 13.40 0.48
C GLY A 90 13.28 12.67 -0.11
N LEU A 91 13.45 12.03 -1.27
CA LEU A 91 12.38 11.25 -1.90
C LEU A 91 11.99 10.02 -1.09
N ARG A 92 12.95 9.27 -0.52
CA ARG A 92 12.65 8.18 0.44
C ARG A 92 11.90 8.70 1.67
N LEU A 93 12.29 9.86 2.19
CA LEU A 93 11.62 10.48 3.34
C LEU A 93 10.16 10.85 3.02
N ARG A 94 9.87 11.34 1.80
CA ARG A 94 8.49 11.56 1.33
C ARG A 94 7.67 10.27 1.39
N ILE A 95 8.22 9.16 0.92
CA ILE A 95 7.55 7.86 0.94
C ILE A 95 7.31 7.40 2.38
N LEU A 96 8.33 7.47 3.24
CA LEU A 96 8.21 7.12 4.66
C LEU A 96 7.14 7.95 5.38
N CYS A 97 7.14 9.27 5.19
CA CYS A 97 6.12 10.16 5.76
C CYS A 97 4.70 9.78 5.29
N SER A 98 4.55 9.39 4.02
CA SER A 98 3.27 8.93 3.48
C SER A 98 2.82 7.61 4.12
N ALA A 99 3.76 6.67 4.32
CA ALA A 99 3.54 5.40 5.00
C ALA A 99 3.04 5.59 6.44
N LEU A 100 3.72 6.46 7.19
CA LEU A 100 3.44 6.72 8.59
C LEU A 100 2.14 7.51 8.80
N LEU A 101 1.85 8.46 7.91
CA LEU A 101 0.55 9.14 7.88
C LEU A 101 -0.58 8.14 7.64
N PHE A 102 -0.38 7.19 6.72
CA PHE A 102 -1.32 6.10 6.51
C PHE A 102 -1.47 5.22 7.74
N LEU A 103 -0.38 4.79 8.39
CA LEU A 103 -0.46 3.96 9.60
C LEU A 103 -1.21 4.68 10.73
N PHE A 104 -0.97 5.97 10.93
CA PHE A 104 -1.74 6.80 11.85
C PHE A 104 -3.23 6.74 11.50
N PHE A 105 -3.58 7.01 10.24
CA PHE A 105 -4.96 7.01 9.77
C PHE A 105 -5.62 5.63 9.90
N PHE A 106 -4.90 4.57 9.53
CA PHE A 106 -5.34 3.19 9.60
C PHE A 106 -5.68 2.78 11.03
N ILE A 107 -4.77 2.99 11.98
CA ILE A 107 -4.97 2.67 13.40
C ILE A 107 -6.14 3.48 13.97
N TRP A 108 -6.19 4.78 13.65
CA TRP A 108 -7.27 5.65 14.10
C TRP A 108 -8.64 5.23 13.55
N MET A 109 -8.74 4.97 12.25
CA MET A 109 -9.98 4.55 11.60
C MET A 109 -10.43 3.17 12.04
N TYR A 110 -9.51 2.21 12.13
CA TYR A 110 -9.84 0.86 12.60
C TYR A 110 -10.42 0.90 14.01
N ARG A 111 -9.78 1.62 14.94
CA ARG A 111 -10.32 1.85 16.29
C ARG A 111 -11.70 2.50 16.23
N LYS A 112 -11.90 3.49 15.36
CA LYS A 112 -13.17 4.21 15.22
C LYS A 112 -14.31 3.34 14.70
N ILE A 113 -14.03 2.41 13.79
CA ILE A 113 -15.01 1.51 13.18
C ILE A 113 -15.36 0.35 14.13
N TYR A 114 -14.36 -0.24 14.78
CA TYR A 114 -14.49 -1.51 15.50
C TYR A 114 -14.42 -1.40 17.03
N ALA A 115 -14.10 -0.22 17.58
CA ALA A 115 -13.87 0.00 19.01
C ALA A 115 -12.83 -0.95 19.62
N ASP A 116 -11.85 -1.38 18.82
CA ASP A 116 -10.76 -2.26 19.23
C ASP A 116 -9.40 -1.55 19.19
N THR A 117 -9.01 -0.93 20.31
CA THR A 117 -7.75 -0.19 20.42
C THR A 117 -6.53 -1.10 20.25
N LEU A 118 -6.46 -2.22 20.97
CA LEU A 118 -5.31 -3.12 20.92
C LEU A 118 -5.21 -3.79 19.54
N GLY A 119 -6.33 -4.27 19.00
CA GLY A 119 -6.39 -4.81 17.64
C GLY A 119 -5.97 -3.77 16.60
N ALA A 120 -6.31 -2.49 16.76
CA ALA A 120 -5.85 -1.44 15.86
C ALA A 120 -4.32 -1.35 15.81
N PHE A 121 -3.64 -1.35 16.96
CA PHE A 121 -2.17 -1.31 17.02
C PHE A 121 -1.54 -2.60 16.49
N ILE A 122 -2.08 -3.78 16.85
CA ILE A 122 -1.57 -5.06 16.35
C ILE A 122 -1.66 -5.12 14.82
N LEU A 123 -2.78 -4.68 14.24
CA LEU A 123 -2.95 -4.67 12.78
C LEU A 123 -2.11 -3.59 12.10
N GLY A 124 -1.95 -2.42 12.72
CA GLY A 124 -1.02 -1.40 12.23
C GLY A 124 0.41 -1.92 12.17
N LEU A 125 0.85 -2.66 13.20
CA LEU A 125 2.13 -3.36 13.22
C LEU A 125 2.18 -4.50 12.20
N ALA A 126 1.09 -5.25 12.00
CA ALA A 126 1.03 -6.29 10.98
C ALA A 126 1.23 -5.74 9.56
N VAL A 127 0.59 -4.59 9.26
CA VAL A 127 0.80 -3.88 8.00
C VAL A 127 2.24 -3.41 7.92
N HIS A 128 2.73 -2.68 8.93
CA HIS A 128 4.08 -2.14 8.95
C HIS A 128 5.16 -3.22 8.78
N CYS A 129 5.02 -4.36 9.48
CA CYS A 129 5.99 -5.44 9.46
C CYS A 129 5.82 -6.39 8.27
N SER A 130 4.76 -6.25 7.45
CA SER A 130 4.63 -7.02 6.21
C SER A 130 5.72 -6.60 5.23
N GLN A 131 6.32 -7.57 4.54
CA GLN A 131 7.47 -7.31 3.68
C GLN A 131 7.19 -6.25 2.61
N ALA A 132 6.06 -6.38 1.91
CA ALA A 132 5.68 -5.46 0.85
C ALA A 132 5.58 -4.02 1.38
N PHE A 133 4.86 -3.81 2.48
CA PHE A 133 4.72 -2.47 3.04
C PHE A 133 6.05 -1.93 3.57
N TRP A 134 6.81 -2.73 4.33
CA TRP A 134 8.04 -2.26 4.97
C TRP A 134 9.11 -1.89 3.94
N PHE A 135 9.28 -2.74 2.93
CA PHE A 135 10.24 -2.49 1.86
C PHE A 135 9.93 -1.16 1.15
N TYR A 136 8.70 -1.01 0.67
CA TYR A 136 8.32 0.18 -0.08
C TYR A 136 8.14 1.42 0.80
N ALA A 137 7.95 1.29 2.11
CA ALA A 137 7.99 2.43 3.05
C ALA A 137 9.36 3.11 3.13
N GLN A 138 10.43 2.41 2.75
CA GLN A 138 11.80 2.87 2.86
C GLN A 138 12.47 3.08 1.49
N HIS A 139 11.73 2.86 0.40
CA HIS A 139 12.23 2.84 -0.98
C HIS A 139 11.49 3.88 -1.83
N ASN A 140 12.18 4.61 -2.70
CA ASN A 140 11.53 5.60 -3.55
C ASN A 140 10.86 4.93 -4.77
N ASP A 141 9.68 4.38 -4.55
CA ASP A 141 8.96 3.64 -5.57
C ASP A 141 7.45 3.86 -5.49
N THR A 142 6.76 3.50 -6.56
CA THR A 142 5.33 3.77 -6.78
C THR A 142 4.36 2.97 -5.91
N PRO A 143 4.63 1.71 -5.46
CA PRO A 143 3.57 0.84 -4.95
C PRO A 143 2.93 1.28 -3.63
N LEU A 144 3.65 2.06 -2.82
CA LEU A 144 3.20 2.34 -1.47
C LEU A 144 2.03 3.32 -1.42
N ILE A 145 2.15 4.47 -2.08
CA ILE A 145 1.23 5.58 -1.86
C ILE A 145 -0.18 5.20 -2.34
N HIS A 146 -0.31 4.64 -3.55
CA HIS A 146 -1.61 4.24 -4.08
C HIS A 146 -2.23 3.09 -3.26
N SER A 147 -1.41 2.15 -2.77
CA SER A 147 -1.87 1.08 -1.87
C SER A 147 -2.43 1.63 -0.55
N CYS A 148 -1.74 2.61 0.05
CA CYS A 148 -2.20 3.34 1.23
C CYS A 148 -3.50 4.11 0.97
N LEU A 149 -3.64 4.75 -0.20
CA LEU A 149 -4.85 5.47 -0.61
C LEU A 149 -6.01 4.51 -0.83
N THR A 150 -5.80 3.38 -1.50
CA THR A 150 -6.82 2.34 -1.71
C THR A 150 -7.30 1.73 -0.38
N ALA A 151 -6.38 1.40 0.52
CA ALA A 151 -6.75 0.91 1.85
C ALA A 151 -7.49 1.98 2.68
N SER A 152 -7.09 3.25 2.55
CA SER A 152 -7.80 4.37 3.18
C SER A 152 -9.20 4.56 2.61
N LEU A 153 -9.35 4.44 1.29
CA LEU A 153 -10.63 4.48 0.59
C LEU A 153 -11.56 3.39 1.11
N TYR A 154 -11.06 2.15 1.23
CA TYR A 154 -11.81 1.04 1.80
C TYR A 154 -12.29 1.35 3.23
N LEU A 155 -11.41 1.81 4.13
CA LEU A 155 -11.78 2.12 5.52
C LEU A 155 -12.81 3.25 5.60
N LEU A 156 -12.68 4.29 4.77
CA LEU A 156 -13.66 5.37 4.68
C LEU A 156 -15.01 4.88 4.14
N CYS A 157 -15.00 4.05 3.08
CA CYS A 157 -16.19 3.41 2.55
C CYS A 157 -16.90 2.59 3.63
N VAL A 158 -16.18 1.73 4.36
CA VAL A 158 -16.75 0.97 5.48
C VAL A 158 -17.35 1.90 6.54
N TYR A 159 -16.61 2.93 6.95
CA TYR A 159 -17.06 3.88 7.95
C TYR A 159 -18.34 4.60 7.55
N TYR A 160 -18.42 5.11 6.32
CA TYR A 160 -19.59 5.86 5.84
C TYR A 160 -20.76 4.94 5.45
N ALA A 161 -20.51 3.72 4.99
CA ALA A 161 -21.55 2.71 4.82
C ALA A 161 -22.25 2.40 6.16
N ARG A 162 -21.52 2.40 7.28
CA ARG A 162 -22.09 2.19 8.62
C ARG A 162 -22.75 3.45 9.21
N LYS A 163 -22.15 4.62 9.01
CA LYS A 163 -22.56 5.87 9.68
C LYS A 163 -23.49 6.75 8.86
N GLY A 164 -23.66 6.45 7.58
CA GLY A 164 -24.36 7.31 6.65
C GLY A 164 -23.41 8.14 5.80
N HIS A 165 -23.84 8.42 4.57
CA HIS A 165 -23.12 9.31 3.66
C HIS A 165 -23.66 10.75 3.75
N SER A 166 -22.85 11.68 3.27
CA SER A 166 -23.13 13.10 3.09
C SER A 166 -22.32 13.64 1.90
N PRO A 167 -22.65 14.84 1.36
CA PRO A 167 -21.84 15.45 0.31
C PRO A 167 -20.36 15.54 0.69
N PHE A 168 -20.05 15.92 1.92
CA PHE A 168 -18.68 15.97 2.42
C PHE A 168 -18.00 14.60 2.37
N SER A 169 -18.67 13.53 2.83
CA SER A 169 -18.11 12.18 2.75
C SER A 169 -17.83 11.76 1.30
N ILE A 170 -18.70 12.13 0.36
CA ILE A 170 -18.53 11.80 -1.06
C ILE A 170 -17.38 12.60 -1.66
N SER A 171 -17.23 13.88 -1.31
CA SER A 171 -16.08 14.69 -1.73
C SER A 171 -14.76 14.12 -1.22
N VAL A 172 -14.70 13.65 0.03
CA VAL A 172 -13.50 13.00 0.58
C VAL A 172 -13.20 11.70 -0.17
N LEU A 173 -14.20 10.83 -0.35
CA LEU A 173 -14.04 9.58 -1.10
C LEU A 173 -13.63 9.83 -2.56
N PHE A 174 -14.20 10.84 -3.20
CA PHE A 174 -13.83 11.31 -4.54
C PHE A 174 -12.36 11.69 -4.61
N PHE A 175 -11.90 12.52 -3.68
CA PHE A 175 -10.51 12.98 -3.66
C PHE A 175 -9.54 11.81 -3.45
N VAL A 176 -9.80 10.95 -2.47
CA VAL A 176 -8.95 9.78 -2.20
C VAL A 176 -8.89 8.85 -3.42
N GLN A 177 -10.03 8.55 -4.03
CA GLN A 177 -10.08 7.66 -5.18
C GLN A 177 -9.41 8.26 -6.43
N LEU A 178 -9.64 9.55 -6.70
CA LEU A 178 -9.00 10.27 -7.81
C LEU A 178 -7.47 10.21 -7.68
N TRP A 179 -6.95 10.51 -6.50
CA TRP A 179 -5.51 10.47 -6.26
C TRP A 179 -4.95 9.06 -6.28
N SER A 180 -5.69 8.05 -5.82
CA SER A 180 -5.28 6.64 -5.95
C SER A 180 -4.98 6.30 -7.42
N VAL A 181 -5.90 6.66 -8.32
CA VAL A 181 -5.74 6.42 -9.77
C VAL A 181 -4.61 7.26 -10.38
N TYR A 182 -4.39 8.48 -9.91
CA TYR A 182 -3.25 9.28 -10.36
C TYR A 182 -1.92 8.68 -9.93
N PHE A 183 -1.82 8.15 -8.71
CA PHE A 183 -0.60 7.49 -8.27
C PHE A 183 -0.38 6.16 -8.99
N HIS A 184 -1.43 5.40 -9.28
CA HIS A 184 -1.34 4.19 -10.09
C HIS A 184 -2.63 3.92 -10.88
N GLN A 185 -2.53 3.88 -12.21
CA GLN A 185 -3.68 3.76 -13.12
C GLN A 185 -4.52 2.50 -12.89
N THR A 186 -3.93 1.40 -12.42
CA THR A 186 -4.68 0.16 -12.14
C THR A 186 -5.73 0.31 -11.04
N ASP A 187 -5.63 1.33 -10.19
CA ASP A 187 -6.62 1.58 -9.14
C ASP A 187 -8.00 1.95 -9.71
N VAL A 188 -8.11 2.16 -11.03
CA VAL A 188 -9.40 2.22 -11.74
C VAL A 188 -10.22 0.93 -11.53
N LEU A 189 -9.59 -0.21 -11.28
CA LEU A 189 -10.27 -1.47 -10.94
C LEU A 189 -11.15 -1.32 -9.70
N PHE A 190 -10.84 -0.38 -8.81
CA PHE A 190 -11.55 -0.14 -7.57
C PHE A 190 -12.63 0.94 -7.67
N LEU A 191 -12.93 1.42 -8.90
CA LEU A 191 -14.05 2.33 -9.19
C LEU A 191 -15.36 1.94 -8.46
N PRO A 192 -15.74 0.65 -8.36
CA PRO A 192 -16.98 0.26 -7.69
C PRO A 192 -17.03 0.47 -6.18
N LEU A 193 -15.90 0.68 -5.47
CA LEU A 193 -15.88 0.75 -4.00
C LEU A 193 -16.83 1.81 -3.42
N VAL A 194 -16.79 3.02 -3.97
CA VAL A 194 -17.63 4.12 -3.48
C VAL A 194 -19.12 3.92 -3.79
N PRO A 195 -19.52 3.54 -5.03
CA PRO A 195 -20.88 3.10 -5.30
C PRO A 195 -21.38 2.00 -4.35
N VAL A 196 -20.60 0.93 -4.16
CA VAL A 196 -20.98 -0.19 -3.27
C VAL A 196 -21.17 0.28 -1.83
N SER A 197 -20.30 1.17 -1.35
CA SER A 197 -20.45 1.84 -0.06
C SER A 197 -21.78 2.59 0.06
N MET A 198 -22.15 3.38 -0.97
CA MET A 198 -23.43 4.09 -1.00
C MET A 198 -24.61 3.12 -0.94
N PHE A 199 -24.56 2.01 -1.69
CA PHE A 199 -25.62 1.00 -1.68
C PHE A 199 -25.77 0.31 -0.32
N CYS A 200 -24.67 0.09 0.39
CA CYS A 200 -24.66 -0.47 1.74
C CYS A 200 -25.16 0.51 2.81
N SER A 201 -25.11 1.81 2.56
CA SER A 201 -25.50 2.82 3.55
C SER A 201 -27.02 2.93 3.71
N PRO A 202 -27.55 2.93 4.94
CA PRO A 202 -28.98 3.17 5.17
C PRO A 202 -29.35 4.66 5.09
N THR A 203 -28.41 5.57 5.36
CA THR A 203 -28.72 7.00 5.55
C THR A 203 -27.89 7.94 4.68
N TRP A 204 -28.49 9.10 4.38
CA TRP A 204 -27.90 10.24 3.69
C TRP A 204 -28.23 11.52 4.45
N LYS A 205 -27.21 12.24 4.93
CA LYS A 205 -27.36 13.41 5.82
C LYS A 205 -28.29 13.13 7.03
N GLY A 206 -28.23 11.92 7.58
CA GLY A 206 -29.08 11.49 8.70
C GLY A 206 -30.52 11.09 8.33
N GLY A 207 -30.97 11.33 7.10
CA GLY A 207 -32.27 10.86 6.60
C GLY A 207 -32.18 9.55 5.81
N ASP A 208 -33.31 9.02 5.37
CA ASP A 208 -33.38 7.79 4.56
C ASP A 208 -32.67 7.94 3.20
N PHE A 209 -31.85 6.95 2.84
CA PHE A 209 -31.14 6.89 1.58
C PHE A 209 -31.79 5.89 0.63
N SER A 210 -32.87 6.33 -0.02
CA SER A 210 -33.62 5.50 -0.96
C SER A 210 -32.78 5.00 -2.14
N PHE A 211 -33.18 3.86 -2.70
CA PHE A 211 -32.49 3.20 -3.82
C PHE A 211 -32.28 4.13 -5.03
N SER A 212 -33.29 4.91 -5.42
CA SER A 212 -33.19 5.85 -6.54
C SER A 212 -32.13 6.94 -6.31
N LYS A 213 -31.99 7.43 -5.07
CA LYS A 213 -30.94 8.39 -4.72
C LYS A 213 -29.55 7.74 -4.77
N LYS A 214 -29.42 6.51 -4.27
CA LYS A 214 -28.17 5.73 -4.32
C LYS A 214 -27.68 5.54 -5.76
N LEU A 215 -28.59 5.13 -6.66
CA LEU A 215 -28.29 4.94 -8.07
C LEU A 215 -27.86 6.26 -8.73
N ARG A 216 -28.64 7.34 -8.53
CA ARG A 216 -28.32 8.67 -9.10
C ARG A 216 -26.95 9.15 -8.64
N PHE A 217 -26.67 9.12 -7.34
CA PHE A 217 -25.38 9.59 -6.81
C PHE A 217 -24.21 8.71 -7.23
N SER A 218 -24.40 7.40 -7.33
CA SER A 218 -23.37 6.48 -7.84
C SER A 218 -23.03 6.78 -9.31
N LEU A 219 -24.03 6.96 -10.17
CA LEU A 219 -23.82 7.29 -11.58
C LEU A 219 -23.18 8.66 -11.75
N THR A 220 -23.64 9.67 -11.02
CA THR A 220 -23.02 11.01 -11.04
C THR A 220 -21.57 10.95 -10.55
N TYR A 221 -21.30 10.21 -9.48
CA TYR A 221 -19.95 10.03 -8.95
C TYR A 221 -19.02 9.42 -10.00
N CYS A 222 -19.42 8.29 -10.60
CA CYS A 222 -18.61 7.62 -11.61
C CYS A 222 -18.40 8.50 -12.86
N PHE A 223 -19.46 9.17 -13.34
CA PHE A 223 -19.38 10.06 -14.50
C PHE A 223 -18.38 11.20 -14.27
N VAL A 224 -18.45 11.87 -13.11
CA VAL A 224 -17.54 12.97 -12.79
C VAL A 224 -16.12 12.46 -12.59
N LEU A 225 -15.92 11.33 -11.91
CA LEU A 225 -14.59 10.78 -11.65
C LEU A 225 -13.90 10.37 -12.95
N VAL A 226 -14.58 9.58 -13.78
CA VAL A 226 -14.07 9.15 -15.09
C VAL A 226 -13.88 10.35 -16.02
N GLY A 227 -14.78 11.33 -15.99
CA GLY A 227 -14.65 12.57 -16.76
C GLY A 227 -13.39 13.35 -16.40
N ILE A 228 -13.13 13.59 -15.11
CA ILE A 228 -11.91 14.29 -14.66
C ILE A 228 -10.65 13.50 -15.00
N LEU A 229 -10.64 12.18 -14.78
CA LEU A 229 -9.51 11.34 -15.14
C LEU A 229 -9.23 11.44 -16.65
N THR A 230 -10.25 11.25 -17.48
CA THR A 230 -10.14 11.32 -18.94
C THR A 230 -9.58 12.68 -19.39
N LEU A 231 -10.16 13.78 -18.91
CA LEU A 231 -9.69 15.13 -19.25
C LEU A 231 -8.25 15.37 -18.81
N SER A 232 -7.83 14.81 -17.67
CA SER A 232 -6.46 14.96 -17.16
C SER A 232 -5.45 14.21 -18.03
N TYR A 233 -5.74 12.98 -18.42
CA TYR A 233 -4.88 12.23 -19.34
C TYR A 233 -4.81 12.86 -20.73
N LEU A 234 -5.94 13.36 -21.25
CA LEU A 234 -5.97 14.09 -22.52
C LEU A 234 -5.15 15.39 -22.43
N TYR A 235 -5.29 16.15 -21.35
CA TYR A 235 -4.53 17.38 -21.13
C TYR A 235 -3.02 17.09 -21.04
N VAL A 236 -2.62 16.11 -20.22
CA VAL A 236 -1.20 15.74 -20.10
C VAL A 236 -0.65 15.24 -21.43
N GLY A 237 -1.34 14.32 -22.11
CA GLY A 237 -0.86 13.76 -23.36
C GLY A 237 -0.79 14.78 -24.50
N PHE A 238 -1.88 15.49 -24.77
CA PHE A 238 -1.94 16.40 -25.93
C PHE A 238 -1.30 17.77 -25.65
N ILE A 239 -1.48 18.33 -24.45
CA ILE A 239 -1.04 19.71 -24.16
C ILE A 239 0.35 19.73 -23.52
N VAL A 240 0.56 18.96 -22.45
CA VAL A 240 1.84 18.99 -21.72
C VAL A 240 2.95 18.27 -22.48
N LEU A 241 2.63 17.10 -23.05
CA LEU A 241 3.59 16.25 -23.75
C LEU A 241 3.61 16.46 -25.27
N ASN A 242 2.68 17.26 -25.81
CA ASN A 242 2.53 17.50 -27.25
C ASN A 242 2.48 16.21 -28.09
N ARG A 243 1.80 15.17 -27.56
CA ARG A 243 1.53 13.93 -28.30
C ARG A 243 0.42 14.17 -29.31
N ASN A 244 0.35 13.37 -30.36
CA ASN A 244 -0.69 13.45 -31.38
C ASN A 244 -1.20 12.06 -31.76
N LEU A 245 -2.23 12.01 -32.60
CA LEU A 245 -2.79 10.75 -33.13
C LEU A 245 -2.30 10.41 -34.54
N SER A 246 -1.56 11.32 -35.19
CA SER A 246 -1.10 11.16 -36.57
C SER A 246 0.27 10.49 -36.69
N ALA A 247 1.08 10.52 -35.63
CA ALA A 247 2.35 9.82 -35.57
C ALA A 247 2.12 8.29 -35.62
N PRO A 248 3.06 7.50 -36.15
CA PRO A 248 3.01 6.04 -36.10
C PRO A 248 2.78 5.48 -34.69
N LEU A 249 2.08 4.33 -34.55
CA LEU A 249 1.71 3.74 -33.25
C LEU A 249 2.91 3.29 -32.39
N ASP A 250 4.08 3.10 -33.00
CA ASP A 250 5.34 2.79 -32.32
C ASP A 250 6.13 4.06 -31.92
N SER A 251 5.73 5.22 -32.45
CA SER A 251 6.38 6.51 -32.16
C SER A 251 6.07 6.98 -30.75
N GLU A 252 7.08 7.46 -30.02
CA GLU A 252 6.86 8.13 -28.73
C GLU A 252 5.96 9.36 -28.86
N ARG A 253 5.86 9.99 -30.05
CA ARG A 253 4.96 11.13 -30.28
C ARG A 253 3.49 10.73 -30.37
N ASN A 254 3.18 9.45 -30.51
CA ASN A 254 1.81 8.98 -30.58
C ASN A 254 1.18 8.90 -29.17
N PHE A 255 -0.01 9.47 -29.00
CA PHE A 255 -0.72 9.48 -27.72
C PHE A 255 -1.12 8.08 -27.25
N ALA A 256 -1.59 7.21 -28.14
CA ALA A 256 -1.97 5.84 -27.79
C ALA A 256 -0.73 5.02 -27.37
N ASN A 257 0.40 5.20 -28.05
CA ASN A 257 1.65 4.57 -27.64
C ASN A 257 2.07 5.00 -26.23
N TRP A 258 1.98 6.30 -25.93
CA TRP A 258 2.26 6.80 -24.58
C TRP A 258 1.28 6.23 -23.57
N LEU A 259 -0.03 6.27 -23.82
CA LEU A 259 -1.05 5.82 -22.88
C LEU A 259 -0.95 4.32 -22.55
N PHE A 260 -0.58 3.51 -23.54
CA PHE A 260 -0.48 2.06 -23.42
C PHE A 260 0.97 1.54 -23.40
N LEU A 261 1.95 2.42 -23.15
CA LEU A 261 3.40 2.16 -23.29
C LEU A 261 3.86 0.82 -22.69
N TYR A 262 3.29 0.46 -21.54
CA TYR A 262 3.65 -0.75 -20.79
C TYR A 262 2.83 -1.98 -21.18
N ALA A 263 1.67 -1.81 -21.81
CA ALA A 263 0.90 -2.91 -22.38
C ALA A 263 1.37 -3.28 -23.80
N THR A 264 1.97 -2.33 -24.53
CA THR A 264 2.41 -2.50 -25.92
C THR A 264 3.89 -2.86 -26.06
N LYS A 265 4.74 -2.54 -25.07
CA LYS A 265 6.11 -3.07 -25.02
C LYS A 265 6.02 -4.51 -24.51
N ASP A 266 6.32 -5.49 -25.36
CA ASP A 266 6.30 -6.96 -25.17
C ASP A 266 7.09 -7.53 -23.94
N LYS A 267 7.42 -6.71 -22.96
CA LYS A 267 8.16 -7.07 -21.75
C LYS A 267 7.27 -7.28 -20.53
N TRP A 268 6.12 -6.63 -20.43
CA TRP A 268 5.31 -6.57 -19.20
C TRP A 268 3.96 -7.23 -19.45
N GLY A 269 3.56 -8.17 -18.60
CA GLY A 269 2.33 -8.94 -18.81
C GLY A 269 2.39 -10.01 -19.91
N ASN A 270 3.39 -10.02 -20.79
CA ASN A 270 3.63 -11.10 -21.77
C ASN A 270 4.87 -11.91 -21.38
N SER A 271 4.74 -13.24 -21.39
CA SER A 271 5.88 -14.16 -21.27
C SER A 271 5.95 -14.99 -22.54
N PRO A 272 7.14 -15.13 -23.17
CA PRO A 272 7.30 -16.02 -24.32
C PRO A 272 7.05 -17.49 -23.95
N ASP A 273 7.18 -17.84 -22.66
CA ASP A 273 6.89 -19.17 -22.12
C ASP A 273 5.51 -19.23 -21.45
N SER A 274 4.99 -20.45 -21.28
CA SER A 274 3.76 -20.66 -20.52
C SER A 274 3.92 -20.20 -19.06
N LYS A 275 3.18 -19.16 -18.66
CA LYS A 275 3.19 -18.67 -17.27
C LYS A 275 2.67 -19.73 -16.30
N ASN A 276 3.45 -20.05 -15.27
CA ASN A 276 2.96 -20.82 -14.13
C ASN A 276 2.22 -19.89 -13.16
N TYR A 277 0.93 -19.64 -13.43
CA TYR A 277 0.11 -18.72 -12.64
C TYR A 277 0.02 -19.09 -11.15
N VAL A 278 0.04 -20.39 -10.82
CA VAL A 278 -0.01 -20.86 -9.42
C VAL A 278 1.27 -20.49 -8.69
N LEU A 279 2.43 -20.76 -9.30
CA LEU A 279 3.72 -20.39 -8.72
C LEU A 279 3.87 -18.88 -8.63
N ASN A 280 3.49 -18.14 -9.67
CA ASN A 280 3.56 -16.68 -9.68
C ASN A 280 2.68 -16.08 -8.57
N PHE A 281 1.42 -16.49 -8.48
CA PHE A 281 0.51 -16.09 -7.41
C PHE A 281 1.11 -16.34 -6.04
N TYR A 282 1.57 -17.57 -5.79
CA TYR A 282 2.18 -17.96 -4.53
C TYR A 282 3.40 -17.11 -4.19
N ARG A 283 4.26 -16.82 -5.18
CA ARG A 283 5.46 -16.01 -5.01
C ARG A 283 5.10 -14.56 -4.70
N GLY A 284 4.25 -13.91 -5.49
CA GLY A 284 3.91 -12.51 -5.24
C GLY A 284 3.23 -12.30 -3.89
N ILE A 285 2.18 -13.09 -3.59
CA ILE A 285 1.45 -12.95 -2.32
C ILE A 285 2.29 -13.40 -1.12
N GLY A 286 3.08 -14.45 -1.27
CA GLY A 286 3.97 -14.95 -0.23
C GLY A 286 5.09 -13.96 0.09
N ASP A 287 5.73 -13.43 -0.95
CA ASP A 287 6.82 -12.46 -0.84
C ASP A 287 6.32 -11.10 -0.33
N ALA A 288 5.04 -10.79 -0.50
CA ALA A 288 4.44 -9.60 0.08
C ALA A 288 4.32 -9.66 1.62
N PHE A 289 4.30 -10.86 2.20
CA PHE A 289 4.34 -11.04 3.66
C PHE A 289 5.74 -11.34 4.17
N LEU A 290 6.47 -12.24 3.51
CA LEU A 290 7.80 -12.70 3.92
C LEU A 290 8.74 -12.80 2.71
N ASN A 291 9.83 -12.04 2.70
CA ASN A 291 10.88 -12.20 1.67
C ASN A 291 12.27 -12.22 2.31
N PHE A 292 13.12 -13.09 1.79
CA PHE A 292 14.50 -13.23 2.20
C PHE A 292 15.36 -12.80 1.02
N GLU A 293 16.31 -11.91 1.27
CA GLU A 293 17.31 -11.56 0.26
C GLU A 293 18.18 -12.79 -0.06
N GLY A 294 18.29 -13.15 -1.34
CA GLY A 294 19.16 -14.25 -1.81
C GLY A 294 18.55 -15.66 -1.84
N VAL A 295 17.29 -15.86 -1.45
CA VAL A 295 16.64 -17.19 -1.53
C VAL A 295 16.25 -17.54 -2.97
N LYS A 296 16.59 -18.77 -3.39
CA LYS A 296 16.43 -19.30 -4.76
C LYS A 296 15.01 -19.12 -5.31
N ASN A 297 14.94 -18.97 -6.64
CA ASN A 297 13.69 -18.93 -7.38
C ASN A 297 12.95 -20.28 -7.27
N GLY A 298 11.84 -20.33 -6.53
CA GLY A 298 11.01 -21.53 -6.36
C GLY A 298 10.02 -21.46 -5.20
N LEU A 299 9.30 -22.57 -4.97
CA LEU A 299 8.43 -22.75 -3.80
C LEU A 299 9.28 -22.74 -2.51
N ARG A 300 8.96 -21.83 -1.58
CA ARG A 300 9.70 -21.66 -0.32
C ARG A 300 9.08 -22.47 0.84
N VAL A 301 7.79 -22.76 0.75
CA VAL A 301 7.09 -23.68 1.65
C VAL A 301 7.59 -25.10 1.41
N ARG A 302 7.96 -25.77 2.49
CA ARG A 302 8.33 -27.19 2.51
C ARG A 302 7.66 -27.87 3.69
N TRP A 303 6.49 -28.47 3.47
CA TRP A 303 5.67 -29.06 4.53
C TRP A 303 6.38 -30.17 5.33
N ASN A 304 7.39 -30.82 4.75
CA ASN A 304 8.13 -31.89 5.41
C ASN A 304 9.37 -31.39 6.16
N ASP A 305 9.67 -30.09 6.12
CA ASP A 305 10.87 -29.49 6.71
C ASP A 305 10.50 -28.36 7.70
N TRP A 306 10.26 -28.75 8.95
CA TRP A 306 9.93 -27.88 10.07
C TRP A 306 11.12 -27.53 10.97
N ASN A 307 12.31 -27.99 10.60
CA ASN A 307 13.54 -27.75 11.38
C ASN A 307 14.47 -26.76 10.67
N SER A 308 14.33 -26.57 9.35
CA SER A 308 15.12 -25.58 8.63
C SER A 308 14.68 -24.15 8.90
N ARG A 309 15.66 -23.33 9.29
CA ARG A 309 15.49 -21.88 9.54
C ARG A 309 14.97 -21.13 8.31
N GLU A 310 15.24 -21.63 7.10
CA GLU A 310 14.84 -21.00 5.85
C GLU A 310 13.39 -21.30 5.46
N THR A 311 12.82 -22.44 5.88
CA THR A 311 11.49 -22.90 5.44
C THR A 311 10.41 -22.67 6.48
N VAL A 312 10.76 -22.78 7.77
CA VAL A 312 9.82 -22.70 8.90
C VAL A 312 8.98 -21.42 8.87
N PRO A 313 9.54 -20.21 8.65
CA PRO A 313 8.73 -19.00 8.59
C PRO A 313 7.66 -19.04 7.50
N TYR A 314 7.98 -19.57 6.33
CA TYR A 314 7.05 -19.70 5.22
C TYR A 314 5.94 -20.72 5.51
N ASN A 315 6.29 -21.84 6.14
CA ASN A 315 5.30 -22.84 6.57
C ASN A 315 4.35 -22.27 7.61
N LEU A 316 4.87 -21.55 8.62
CA LEU A 316 4.05 -20.90 9.65
C LEU A 316 3.14 -19.82 9.07
N ASN A 317 3.63 -19.00 8.15
CA ASN A 317 2.83 -18.00 7.45
C ASN A 317 1.72 -18.65 6.60
N LEU A 318 2.03 -19.76 5.91
CA LEU A 318 1.02 -20.52 5.18
C LEU A 318 -0.06 -21.09 6.13
N VAL A 319 0.34 -21.68 7.26
CA VAL A 319 -0.60 -22.18 8.28
C VAL A 319 -1.50 -21.06 8.80
N PHE A 320 -0.95 -19.87 9.04
CA PHE A 320 -1.75 -18.71 9.43
C PHE A 320 -2.82 -18.38 8.39
N TRP A 321 -2.45 -18.27 7.12
CA TRP A 321 -3.41 -17.93 6.05
C TRP A 321 -4.44 -19.02 5.78
N ILE A 322 -4.05 -20.31 5.82
CA ILE A 322 -4.99 -21.44 5.75
C ILE A 322 -5.97 -21.38 6.92
N SER A 323 -5.50 -21.05 8.12
CA SER A 323 -6.36 -20.90 9.30
C SER A 323 -7.36 -19.77 9.14
N VAL A 324 -6.92 -18.60 8.65
CA VAL A 324 -7.81 -17.46 8.35
C VAL A 324 -8.87 -17.85 7.32
N LEU A 325 -8.48 -18.49 6.22
CA LEU A 325 -9.41 -18.92 5.18
C LEU A 325 -10.40 -19.97 5.71
N SER A 326 -9.94 -20.92 6.53
CA SER A 326 -10.79 -21.93 7.16
C SER A 326 -11.83 -21.29 8.08
N VAL A 327 -11.42 -20.32 8.91
CA VAL A 327 -12.33 -19.54 9.76
C VAL A 327 -13.34 -18.76 8.92
N PHE A 328 -12.90 -18.13 7.82
CA PHE A 328 -13.79 -17.40 6.93
C PHE A 328 -14.88 -18.30 6.36
N LEU A 329 -14.51 -19.46 5.82
CA LEU A 329 -15.44 -20.40 5.18
C LEU A 329 -16.41 -21.01 6.19
N ILE A 330 -15.90 -21.49 7.33
CA ILE A 330 -16.72 -22.11 8.37
C ILE A 330 -17.68 -21.09 9.01
N ASN A 331 -17.25 -19.83 9.16
CA ASN A 331 -18.01 -18.78 9.84
C ASN A 331 -18.65 -17.76 8.89
N ILE A 332 -18.77 -18.06 7.60
CA ILE A 332 -19.21 -17.10 6.56
C ILE A 332 -20.59 -16.50 6.87
N ARG A 333 -21.52 -17.29 7.43
CA ARG A 333 -22.87 -16.81 7.79
C ARG A 333 -22.81 -15.75 8.89
N THR A 334 -21.96 -15.94 9.90
CA THR A 334 -21.79 -14.98 11.01
C THR A 334 -21.08 -13.73 10.51
N ILE A 335 -20.02 -13.91 9.72
CA ILE A 335 -19.27 -12.81 9.09
C ILE A 335 -20.22 -11.96 8.24
N TRP A 336 -21.03 -12.58 7.38
CA TRP A 336 -22.00 -11.87 6.55
C TRP A 336 -23.02 -11.07 7.39
N LYS A 337 -23.56 -11.66 8.46
CA LYS A 337 -24.52 -10.97 9.33
C LYS A 337 -23.90 -9.78 10.07
N LYS A 338 -22.67 -9.91 10.55
CA LYS A 338 -21.98 -8.90 11.39
C LYS A 338 -21.25 -7.83 10.56
N PHE A 339 -20.76 -8.19 9.39
CA PHE A 339 -19.82 -7.41 8.58
C PHE A 339 -20.22 -7.33 7.09
N ARG A 340 -21.52 -7.25 6.80
CA ARG A 340 -22.02 -7.24 5.42
C ARG A 340 -21.36 -6.17 4.54
N PRO A 341 -21.29 -4.88 4.93
CA PRO A 341 -20.65 -3.86 4.11
C PRO A 341 -19.17 -4.15 3.85
N GLU A 342 -18.44 -4.64 4.86
CA GLU A 342 -17.01 -4.95 4.75
C GLU A 342 -16.76 -6.08 3.76
N VAL A 343 -17.54 -7.16 3.83
CA VAL A 343 -17.41 -8.31 2.94
C VAL A 343 -17.70 -7.92 1.49
N LEU A 344 -18.75 -7.12 1.28
CA LEU A 344 -19.08 -6.61 -0.06
C LEU A 344 -17.95 -5.73 -0.60
N LEU A 345 -17.47 -4.76 0.18
CA LEU A 345 -16.37 -3.90 -0.23
C LEU A 345 -15.08 -4.69 -0.46
N PHE A 346 -14.81 -5.72 0.34
CA PHE A 346 -13.67 -6.62 0.10
C PHE A 346 -13.79 -7.39 -1.19
N ALA A 347 -14.98 -7.88 -1.54
CA ALA A 347 -15.17 -8.57 -2.81
C ALA A 347 -14.82 -7.65 -3.99
N PHE A 348 -15.18 -6.37 -3.94
CA PHE A 348 -14.84 -5.38 -4.98
C PHE A 348 -13.41 -4.84 -4.91
N TRP A 349 -12.63 -5.20 -3.87
CA TRP A 349 -11.22 -4.86 -3.77
C TRP A 349 -10.32 -6.07 -4.05
N LEU A 350 -10.43 -7.12 -3.23
CA LEU A 350 -9.52 -8.26 -3.24
C LEU A 350 -9.72 -9.15 -4.46
N VAL A 351 -10.96 -9.38 -4.94
CA VAL A 351 -11.18 -10.26 -6.11
C VAL A 351 -10.58 -9.65 -7.37
N PRO A 352 -10.88 -8.38 -7.75
CA PRO A 352 -10.22 -7.75 -8.89
C PRO A 352 -8.70 -7.71 -8.73
N SER A 353 -8.19 -7.38 -7.54
CA SER A 353 -6.74 -7.34 -7.27
C SER A 353 -6.08 -8.70 -7.52
N ILE A 354 -6.58 -9.76 -6.88
CA ILE A 354 -6.00 -11.10 -6.98
C ILE A 354 -6.06 -11.60 -8.44
N VAL A 355 -7.21 -11.45 -9.11
CA VAL A 355 -7.38 -11.93 -10.49
C VAL A 355 -6.46 -11.16 -11.45
N PHE A 356 -6.49 -9.82 -11.39
CA PHE A 356 -5.73 -8.99 -12.30
C PHE A 356 -4.22 -9.11 -12.07
N TYR A 357 -3.74 -9.02 -10.83
CA TYR A 357 -2.30 -9.07 -10.54
C TYR A 357 -1.72 -10.45 -10.80
N THR A 358 -2.46 -11.54 -10.55
CA THR A 358 -2.02 -12.89 -10.93
C THR A 358 -1.84 -13.02 -12.43
N TRP A 359 -2.79 -12.48 -13.22
CA TRP A 359 -2.74 -12.53 -14.68
C TRP A 359 -1.64 -11.66 -15.27
N TRP A 360 -1.52 -10.42 -14.77
CA TRP A 360 -0.56 -9.43 -15.22
C TRP A 360 0.87 -9.87 -14.88
N GLU A 361 1.23 -9.77 -13.61
CA GLU A 361 2.61 -9.88 -13.12
C GLU A 361 2.65 -10.49 -11.72
N GLY A 362 2.04 -11.68 -11.59
CA GLY A 362 1.76 -12.28 -10.30
C GLY A 362 2.97 -12.52 -9.41
N TYR A 363 4.18 -12.60 -9.97
CA TYR A 363 5.42 -12.84 -9.21
C TYR A 363 6.04 -11.57 -8.60
N PHE A 364 5.68 -10.38 -9.11
CA PHE A 364 6.19 -9.11 -8.58
C PHE A 364 5.36 -8.71 -7.36
N PHE A 365 5.96 -8.79 -6.16
CA PHE A 365 5.28 -8.48 -4.90
C PHE A 365 4.85 -6.99 -4.76
N GLU A 366 5.39 -6.11 -5.62
CA GLU A 366 4.94 -4.74 -5.90
C GLU A 366 3.40 -4.61 -5.93
N PHE A 367 2.75 -5.37 -6.81
CA PHE A 367 1.29 -5.30 -7.00
C PHE A 367 0.50 -5.81 -5.79
N TRP A 368 1.17 -6.48 -4.85
CA TRP A 368 0.55 -7.12 -3.70
C TRP A 368 0.57 -6.24 -2.45
N VAL A 369 1.19 -5.05 -2.46
CA VAL A 369 1.23 -4.14 -1.29
C VAL A 369 -0.18 -3.77 -0.82
N GLY A 370 -1.05 -3.29 -1.70
CA GLY A 370 -2.44 -2.99 -1.34
C GLY A 370 -3.23 -4.24 -0.95
N THR A 371 -3.04 -5.32 -1.71
CA THR A 371 -3.74 -6.60 -1.48
C THR A 371 -3.40 -7.19 -0.11
N SER A 372 -2.14 -7.11 0.33
CA SER A 372 -1.70 -7.64 1.63
C SER A 372 -2.34 -6.88 2.80
N ILE A 373 -2.49 -5.55 2.70
CA ILE A 373 -3.24 -4.73 3.68
C ILE A 373 -4.69 -5.21 3.76
N GLY A 374 -5.35 -5.42 2.62
CA GLY A 374 -6.72 -5.91 2.57
C GLY A 374 -6.87 -7.31 3.18
N MET A 375 -5.91 -8.20 2.93
CA MET A 375 -5.88 -9.54 3.54
C MET A 375 -5.67 -9.50 5.06
N ILE A 376 -4.82 -8.59 5.57
CA ILE A 376 -4.64 -8.37 7.01
C ILE A 376 -5.96 -7.93 7.66
N LEU A 377 -6.68 -7.00 7.03
CA LEU A 377 -8.01 -6.59 7.50
C LEU A 377 -9.04 -7.73 7.41
N LEU A 378 -8.98 -8.58 6.38
CA LEU A 378 -9.81 -9.77 6.27
C LEU A 378 -9.54 -10.75 7.44
N ALA A 379 -8.27 -10.99 7.77
CA ALA A 379 -7.88 -11.81 8.92
C ALA A 379 -8.46 -11.25 10.22
N ALA A 380 -8.39 -9.92 10.41
CA ALA A 380 -8.99 -9.25 11.55
C ALA A 380 -10.51 -9.50 11.66
N LEU A 381 -11.26 -9.37 10.56
CA LEU A 381 -12.69 -9.64 10.53
C LEU A 381 -13.00 -11.10 10.85
N CYS A 382 -12.21 -12.04 10.32
CA CYS A 382 -12.36 -13.46 10.58
C CYS A 382 -12.22 -13.74 12.08
N PHE A 383 -11.16 -13.24 12.73
CA PHE A 383 -11.00 -13.44 14.16
C PHE A 383 -12.06 -12.68 14.99
N GLN A 384 -12.42 -11.46 14.60
CA GLN A 384 -13.47 -10.69 15.29
C GLN A 384 -14.86 -11.35 15.15
N SER A 385 -15.08 -12.16 14.11
CA SER A 385 -16.32 -12.91 13.93
C SER A 385 -16.46 -14.10 14.89
N LEU A 386 -15.36 -14.55 15.50
CA LEU A 386 -15.34 -15.62 16.50
C LEU A 386 -15.63 -15.11 17.93
N GLU A 387 -15.70 -13.78 18.12
CA GLU A 387 -16.02 -13.20 19.42
C GLU A 387 -17.39 -13.64 19.92
N ARG A 388 -17.42 -14.32 21.07
CA ARG A 388 -18.68 -14.74 21.73
C ARG A 388 -19.06 -13.72 22.80
N ASN A 389 -20.34 -13.34 22.85
CA ASN A 389 -20.83 -12.36 23.84
C ASN A 389 -20.54 -12.79 25.29
N SER A 390 -20.68 -14.08 25.62
CA SER A 390 -20.44 -14.62 26.96
C SER A 390 -18.97 -14.66 27.37
N LEU A 391 -18.03 -14.68 26.41
CA LEU A 391 -16.59 -14.79 26.64
C LEU A 391 -15.82 -13.72 25.87
N ARG A 392 -16.41 -12.52 25.73
CA ARG A 392 -15.92 -11.49 24.80
C ARG A 392 -14.44 -11.15 25.03
N TYR A 393 -14.04 -11.00 26.28
CA TYR A 393 -12.65 -10.70 26.64
C TYR A 393 -11.71 -11.88 26.34
N GLY A 394 -12.12 -13.12 26.65
CA GLY A 394 -11.33 -14.32 26.40
C GLY A 394 -11.13 -14.61 24.91
N SER A 395 -12.21 -14.62 24.12
CA SER A 395 -12.12 -14.85 22.67
C SER A 395 -11.30 -13.78 21.96
N ARG A 396 -11.39 -12.53 22.41
CA ARG A 396 -10.62 -11.42 21.85
C ARG A 396 -9.15 -11.50 22.24
N ALA A 397 -8.82 -11.88 23.47
CA ALA A 397 -7.45 -12.10 23.89
C ALA A 397 -6.76 -13.22 23.08
N VAL A 398 -7.48 -14.31 22.78
CA VAL A 398 -6.97 -15.39 21.90
C VAL A 398 -6.68 -14.86 20.49
N ALA A 399 -7.64 -14.14 19.89
CA ALA A 399 -7.46 -13.51 18.58
C ALA A 399 -6.25 -12.56 18.53
N HIS A 400 -6.12 -11.69 19.53
CA HIS A 400 -4.98 -10.77 19.66
C HIS A 400 -3.67 -11.52 19.84
N THR A 401 -3.65 -12.60 20.62
CA THR A 401 -2.44 -13.42 20.83
C THR A 401 -1.98 -14.06 19.52
N ILE A 402 -2.89 -14.65 18.74
CA ILE A 402 -2.57 -15.25 17.44
C ILE A 402 -1.97 -14.19 16.50
N LEU A 403 -2.59 -13.01 16.43
CA LEU A 403 -2.09 -11.92 15.60
C LEU A 403 -0.74 -11.40 16.09
N ILE A 404 -0.52 -11.26 17.40
CA ILE A 404 0.78 -10.83 17.97
C ILE A 404 1.87 -11.82 17.58
N VAL A 405 1.65 -13.13 17.75
CA VAL A 405 2.62 -14.17 17.37
C VAL A 405 2.97 -14.08 15.88
N TRP A 406 1.96 -13.90 15.03
CA TRP A 406 2.19 -13.75 13.59
C TRP A 406 2.93 -12.44 13.25
N VAL A 407 2.58 -11.32 13.89
CA VAL A 407 3.29 -10.02 13.72
C VAL A 407 4.74 -10.13 14.16
N THR A 408 5.02 -10.81 15.27
CA THR A 408 6.39 -11.06 15.73
C THR A 408 7.16 -11.91 14.72
N LEU A 409 6.53 -12.92 14.11
CA LEU A 409 7.15 -13.67 13.02
C LEU A 409 7.50 -12.76 11.83
N LEU A 410 6.55 -11.93 11.37
CA LEU A 410 6.79 -10.96 10.29
C LEU A 410 7.95 -10.03 10.61
N PHE A 411 7.96 -9.45 11.82
CA PHE A 411 9.02 -8.56 12.29
C PHE A 411 10.38 -9.26 12.27
N LEU A 412 10.51 -10.39 12.95
CA LEU A 412 11.80 -11.09 13.09
C LEU A 412 12.37 -11.50 11.73
N VAL A 413 11.53 -11.95 10.81
CA VAL A 413 11.95 -12.42 9.50
C VAL A 413 12.28 -11.24 8.58
N ASN A 414 11.35 -10.31 8.38
CA ASN A 414 11.56 -9.23 7.42
C ASN A 414 12.63 -8.25 7.91
N PHE A 415 12.70 -7.97 9.21
CA PHE A 415 13.78 -7.16 9.76
C PHE A 415 15.13 -7.86 9.58
N GLY A 416 15.24 -9.13 9.98
CA GLY A 416 16.52 -9.87 9.96
C GLY A 416 17.04 -10.19 8.56
N TYR A 417 16.16 -10.45 7.60
CA TYR A 417 16.53 -10.98 6.27
C TYR A 417 16.27 -10.04 5.09
N SER A 418 15.67 -8.87 5.33
CA SER A 418 15.39 -7.88 4.28
C SER A 418 15.77 -6.47 4.73
N THR A 419 15.08 -5.92 5.73
CA THR A 419 15.23 -4.50 6.13
C THR A 419 16.63 -4.19 6.64
N TYR A 420 17.15 -4.97 7.60
CA TYR A 420 18.46 -4.73 8.17
C TYR A 420 19.58 -4.86 7.11
N PRO A 421 19.71 -5.97 6.35
CA PRO A 421 20.74 -6.09 5.30
C PRO A 421 20.75 -4.92 4.30
N ARG A 422 19.57 -4.47 3.85
CA ARG A 422 19.42 -3.38 2.86
C ARG A 422 19.75 -1.99 3.42
N SER A 423 19.56 -1.78 4.72
CA SER A 423 19.88 -0.50 5.37
C SER A 423 21.39 -0.32 5.62
N VAL A 424 22.11 -1.43 5.76
CA VAL A 424 23.51 -1.45 6.18
C VAL A 424 24.43 -1.18 4.99
N LYS A 425 24.26 -1.97 3.94
CA LYS A 425 25.17 -1.99 2.80
C LYS A 425 24.50 -1.37 1.58
N LYS A 426 25.20 -0.45 0.93
CA LYS A 426 24.81 0.01 -0.40
C LYS A 426 24.81 -1.17 -1.36
N SER A 427 23.66 -1.43 -1.98
CA SER A 427 23.52 -2.45 -3.01
C SER A 427 22.80 -1.85 -4.21
N VAL A 428 23.20 -2.26 -5.41
CA VAL A 428 22.58 -1.79 -6.64
C VAL A 428 22.31 -2.99 -7.54
N SER A 429 21.06 -3.15 -7.95
CA SER A 429 20.66 -4.16 -8.94
C SER A 429 20.52 -3.47 -10.30
N TYR A 430 21.62 -3.36 -11.03
CA TYR A 430 21.68 -2.65 -12.31
C TYR A 430 21.16 -3.47 -13.50
N ILE A 431 20.65 -2.74 -14.50
CA ILE A 431 20.68 -3.11 -15.91
C ILE A 431 21.74 -2.19 -16.55
N GLU A 432 22.67 -2.70 -17.35
CA GLU A 432 23.74 -1.91 -17.97
C GLU A 432 23.20 -0.62 -18.65
N GLY A 433 23.88 0.52 -18.46
CA GLY A 433 23.61 1.77 -19.18
C GLY A 433 22.81 2.86 -18.44
N ILE A 434 22.62 2.75 -17.12
CA ILE A 434 21.96 3.77 -16.28
C ILE A 434 22.86 4.33 -15.16
N GLU A 435 24.15 4.03 -15.18
CA GLU A 435 25.12 4.40 -14.15
C GLU A 435 25.17 5.93 -13.96
N PHE A 436 25.18 6.67 -15.07
CA PHE A 436 25.18 8.14 -15.06
C PHE A 436 23.95 8.74 -14.35
N LYS A 437 22.79 8.05 -14.39
CA LYS A 437 21.57 8.51 -13.70
C LYS A 437 21.75 8.38 -12.20
N LEU A 438 22.29 7.25 -11.76
CA LEU A 438 22.56 6.99 -10.35
C LEU A 438 23.57 8.00 -9.78
N ASP A 439 24.66 8.27 -10.49
CA ASP A 439 25.67 9.23 -10.03
C ASP A 439 25.09 10.64 -9.85
N SER A 440 24.07 11.02 -10.63
CA SER A 440 23.41 12.32 -10.53
C SER A 440 22.47 12.49 -9.34
N ILE A 441 22.07 11.39 -8.67
CA ILE A 441 21.09 11.38 -7.57
C ILE A 441 21.68 10.89 -6.24
N LEU A 442 22.88 10.29 -6.27
CA LEU A 442 23.53 9.63 -5.13
C LEU A 442 24.48 10.43 -4.24
N PRO A 443 24.93 11.66 -4.54
CA PRO A 443 25.60 12.45 -3.51
C PRO A 443 24.60 12.58 -2.35
N GLU A 444 24.82 11.83 -1.27
CA GLU A 444 23.95 11.73 -0.09
C GLU A 444 24.84 11.99 1.12
N THR A 445 25.05 13.26 1.43
CA THR A 445 25.94 13.72 2.52
C THR A 445 25.52 13.20 3.90
N VAL A 446 24.28 12.71 4.03
CA VAL A 446 23.72 12.12 5.25
C VAL A 446 24.41 10.79 5.62
N TYR A 447 24.93 10.05 4.63
CA TYR A 447 25.64 8.81 4.90
C TYR A 447 27.15 9.05 4.83
N PRO A 448 27.93 8.60 5.83
CA PRO A 448 29.38 8.73 5.78
C PRO A 448 29.94 7.96 4.58
N PRO A 449 31.03 8.45 3.96
CA PRO A 449 31.72 7.75 2.88
C PRO A 449 32.10 6.33 3.32
N GLU A 450 32.00 5.33 2.43
CA GLU A 450 32.35 3.93 2.75
C GLU A 450 33.81 3.77 3.26
N THR A 451 34.68 4.71 2.93
CA THR A 451 36.06 4.79 3.41
C THR A 451 36.18 5.25 4.88
N GLU A 452 35.23 6.02 5.40
CA GLU A 452 35.20 6.44 6.81
C GLU A 452 34.50 5.41 7.71
N SER A 453 33.50 4.69 7.20
CA SER A 453 32.80 3.64 7.97
C SER A 453 33.72 2.46 8.33
N ARG A 454 34.70 2.14 7.47
CA ARG A 454 35.75 1.14 7.76
C ARG A 454 36.81 1.63 8.76
N LYS A 455 37.11 2.93 8.82
CA LYS A 455 38.08 3.49 9.77
C LYS A 455 37.52 3.62 11.19
N ASN A 456 36.21 3.79 11.32
CA ASN A 456 35.56 4.01 12.62
C ASN A 456 35.12 2.71 13.33
N GLY A 457 35.55 1.53 12.86
CA GLY A 457 35.26 0.25 13.52
C GLY A 457 33.76 -0.11 13.61
N LEU A 458 32.90 0.56 12.83
CA LEU A 458 31.43 0.38 12.89
C LEU A 458 30.94 -0.88 12.16
N TRP A 459 31.87 -1.69 11.61
CA TRP A 459 31.59 -2.91 10.86
C TRP A 459 32.73 -3.92 11.04
N GLU A 460 32.86 -4.51 12.22
CA GLU A 460 33.37 -5.89 12.32
C GLU A 460 32.24 -6.79 12.84
N PRO A 461 32.10 -8.02 12.29
CA PRO A 461 30.91 -8.87 12.41
C PRO A 461 30.56 -9.33 13.83
#